data_AF-A0A816EIB9-F1
#
_entry.id   AF-A0A816EIB9-F1
#
_cell.length_a   1.000
_cell.length_b   1.000
_cell.length_c   1.000
_cell.angle_alpha   90.00
_cell.angle_beta   90.00
_cell.angle_gamma   90.00
#
_symmetry.space_group_name_H-M   'P 1'
#
loop_
_entity.id
_entity.type
_entity.pdbx_description
1 polymer ?
#
loop_
_entity_poly.entity_id
_entity_poly.type
_entity_poly.pdbx_seq_one_letter_code
_entity_poly.pdbx_strand_id
1 'polypeptide(L)'
;MRDADIPQAWRLLTQYLTKFDLAPVFSLDEFEYLCKSRPTIVSAFVVENDQGEITDFISYYHLPSTILNHPQYKILNSCYMYYYAASRTPLTDLVNDCLVQAHNSDFDVFNALDIMDNKEFLEKLKFGVGDGNIQYYIYNWKCPLMPAEKVALFDRNAFIQALSRFSILNIISQVMEVKAKNVKYLKILISVAQTDVNYLSET
;
A
#
# COMPACT_ATOMS: atom_id res chain seq x y z
N MET A 1 -6.83 -8.26 -13.51
CA MET A 1 -7.07 -7.11 -14.42
C MET A 1 -6.23 -7.31 -15.68
N ARG A 2 -6.83 -7.20 -16.87
CA ARG A 2 -6.13 -7.32 -18.17
C ARG A 2 -5.64 -5.95 -18.63
N ASP A 3 -4.73 -5.94 -19.59
CA ASP A 3 -4.16 -4.71 -20.16
C ASP A 3 -5.23 -3.80 -20.80
N ALA A 4 -6.25 -4.42 -21.43
CA ALA A 4 -7.39 -3.69 -22.00
C ALA A 4 -8.26 -2.98 -20.95
N ASP A 5 -8.25 -3.45 -19.70
CA ASP A 5 -9.09 -2.90 -18.63
C ASP A 5 -8.45 -1.66 -17.98
N ILE A 6 -7.13 -1.47 -18.14
CA ILE A 6 -6.32 -0.44 -17.46
C ILE A 6 -6.89 0.97 -17.67
N PRO A 7 -7.23 1.43 -18.90
CA PRO A 7 -7.72 2.79 -19.09
C PRO A 7 -9.06 3.06 -18.38
N GLN A 8 -9.95 2.06 -18.32
CA GLN A 8 -11.24 2.21 -17.63
C GLN A 8 -11.05 2.22 -16.11
N ALA A 9 -10.25 1.29 -15.58
CA ALA A 9 -9.94 1.23 -14.16
C ALA A 9 -9.23 2.50 -13.65
N TRP A 10 -8.28 3.04 -14.44
CA TRP A 10 -7.62 4.32 -14.15
C TRP A 10 -8.63 5.48 -14.05
N ARG A 11 -9.57 5.57 -14.99
CA ARG A 11 -10.61 6.62 -14.99
C ARG A 11 -11.52 6.51 -13.77
N LEU A 12 -11.94 5.29 -13.42
CA LEU A 12 -12.74 5.04 -12.23
C LEU A 12 -12.00 5.47 -10.96
N LEU A 13 -10.76 5.02 -10.79
CA LEU A 13 -9.96 5.37 -9.63
C LEU A 13 -9.71 6.87 -9.53
N THR A 14 -9.30 7.50 -10.63
CA THR A 14 -9.04 8.95 -10.66
C THR A 14 -10.29 9.74 -10.27
N GLN A 15 -11.46 9.36 -10.79
CA GLN A 15 -12.74 10.00 -10.41
C GLN A 15 -13.12 9.75 -8.95
N TYR A 16 -12.84 8.55 -8.43
CA TYR A 16 -13.11 8.22 -7.03
C TYR A 16 -12.20 9.00 -6.07
N LEU A 17 -10.92 9.16 -6.41
CA LEU A 17 -9.93 9.84 -5.59
C LEU A 17 -10.20 11.34 -5.42
N THR A 18 -10.99 11.99 -6.30
CA THR A 18 -11.34 13.41 -6.16
C THR A 18 -12.20 13.73 -4.94
N LYS A 19 -12.70 12.72 -4.23
CA LYS A 19 -13.51 12.88 -3.00
C LYS A 19 -12.67 13.23 -1.76
N PHE A 20 -11.36 12.97 -1.82
CA PHE A 20 -10.44 13.07 -0.69
C PHE A 20 -9.60 14.34 -0.77
N ASP A 21 -9.21 14.87 0.39
CA ASP A 21 -8.45 16.13 0.49
C ASP A 21 -6.96 15.90 0.21
N LEU A 22 -6.44 14.72 0.57
CA LEU A 22 -5.07 14.28 0.28
C LEU A 22 -5.10 12.98 -0.53
N ALA A 23 -4.90 13.09 -1.84
CA ALA A 23 -4.84 11.95 -2.75
C ALA A 23 -3.79 12.18 -3.85
N PRO A 24 -3.17 11.11 -4.38
CA PRO A 24 -2.35 11.22 -5.57
C PRO A 24 -3.20 11.49 -6.81
N VAL A 25 -2.63 12.22 -7.76
CA VAL A 25 -3.17 12.35 -9.12
C VAL A 25 -2.33 11.48 -10.02
N PHE A 26 -2.89 10.35 -10.47
CA PHE A 26 -2.18 9.41 -11.32
C PHE A 26 -2.31 9.75 -12.80
N SER A 27 -1.19 9.75 -13.50
CA SER A 27 -1.18 9.48 -14.94
C SER A 27 -1.56 8.02 -15.23
N LEU A 28 -1.92 7.72 -16.47
CA LEU A 28 -2.21 6.35 -16.89
C LEU A 28 -1.00 5.42 -16.67
N ASP A 29 0.20 5.89 -16.99
CA ASP A 29 1.45 5.13 -16.84
C ASP A 29 1.77 4.84 -15.37
N GLU A 30 1.56 5.80 -14.47
CA GLU A 30 1.73 5.60 -13.02
C GLU A 30 0.70 4.62 -12.47
N PHE A 31 -0.56 4.73 -12.90
CA PHE A 31 -1.59 3.77 -12.51
C PHE A 31 -1.24 2.36 -12.99
N GLU A 32 -0.84 2.19 -14.25
CA GLU A 32 -0.39 0.90 -14.76
C GLU A 32 0.81 0.39 -13.95
N TYR A 33 1.80 1.23 -13.70
CA TYR A 33 2.98 0.83 -12.94
C TYR A 33 2.65 0.37 -11.51
N LEU A 34 1.70 1.05 -10.86
CA LEU A 34 1.38 0.83 -9.47
C LEU A 34 0.33 -0.25 -9.26
N CYS A 35 -0.70 -0.31 -10.11
CA CYS A 35 -1.90 -1.09 -9.87
C CYS A 35 -2.04 -2.31 -10.80
N LYS A 36 -1.26 -2.42 -11.88
CA LYS A 36 -1.30 -3.61 -12.74
C LYS A 36 -0.87 -4.84 -11.94
N SER A 37 -1.61 -5.94 -12.13
CA SER A 37 -1.28 -7.21 -11.49
C SER A 37 0.12 -7.64 -11.89
N ARG A 38 0.97 -7.87 -10.88
CA ARG A 38 2.35 -8.35 -11.03
C ARG A 38 2.57 -9.46 -10.00
N PRO A 39 3.00 -10.66 -10.43
CA PRO A 39 3.29 -11.74 -9.52
C PRO A 39 4.16 -11.27 -8.35
N THR A 40 3.81 -11.72 -7.14
CA THR A 40 4.49 -11.41 -5.88
C THR A 40 4.58 -9.93 -5.48
N ILE A 41 3.93 -9.02 -6.20
CA ILE A 41 4.02 -7.56 -5.96
C ILE A 41 2.64 -6.98 -5.70
N VAL A 42 1.72 -7.09 -6.66
CA VAL A 42 0.37 -6.51 -6.60
C VAL A 42 -0.61 -7.46 -7.27
N SER A 43 -1.76 -7.69 -6.64
CA SER A 43 -2.94 -8.30 -7.26
C SER A 43 -3.99 -7.23 -7.49
N ALA A 44 -4.62 -7.24 -8.67
CA ALA A 44 -5.64 -6.27 -9.01
C ALA A 44 -6.77 -6.89 -9.82
N PHE A 45 -7.99 -6.51 -9.47
CA PHE A 45 -9.23 -7.08 -9.96
C PHE A 45 -10.16 -5.98 -10.42
N VAL A 46 -11.00 -6.32 -11.38
CA VAL A 46 -12.02 -5.44 -11.95
C VAL A 46 -13.33 -6.20 -11.99
N VAL A 47 -14.44 -5.48 -11.83
CA VAL A 47 -15.78 -6.00 -12.08
C VAL A 47 -16.24 -5.46 -13.43
N GLU A 48 -16.62 -6.37 -14.31
CA GLU A 48 -17.09 -6.07 -15.67
C GLU A 48 -18.59 -6.37 -15.75
N ASN A 49 -19.39 -5.46 -16.29
CA ASN A 49 -20.82 -5.68 -16.51
C ASN A 49 -21.08 -6.46 -17.81
N ASP A 50 -22.35 -6.81 -18.06
CA ASP A 50 -22.76 -7.53 -19.28
C ASP A 50 -22.46 -6.77 -20.59
N GLN A 51 -22.18 -5.46 -20.52
CA GLN A 51 -21.83 -4.61 -21.66
C GLN A 51 -20.31 -4.51 -21.89
N GLY A 52 -19.49 -5.12 -21.05
CA GLY A 52 -18.02 -5.05 -21.12
C GLY A 52 -17.41 -3.77 -20.53
N GLU A 53 -18.20 -3.02 -19.76
CA GLU A 53 -17.75 -1.83 -19.05
C GLU A 53 -17.22 -2.22 -17.66
N ILE A 54 -16.07 -1.67 -17.29
CA ILE A 54 -15.55 -1.84 -15.94
C ILE A 54 -16.35 -0.93 -15.00
N THR A 55 -16.94 -1.50 -13.96
CA THR A 55 -17.77 -0.77 -12.98
C THR A 55 -17.04 -0.53 -11.67
N ASP A 56 -16.17 -1.47 -11.29
CA ASP A 56 -15.48 -1.45 -10.01
C ASP A 56 -14.04 -1.94 -10.21
N PHE A 57 -13.12 -1.44 -9.37
CA PHE A 57 -11.70 -1.79 -9.36
C PHE A 57 -11.26 -1.98 -7.90
N ILE A 58 -10.42 -2.97 -7.63
CA ILE A 58 -9.81 -3.20 -6.31
C ILE A 58 -8.43 -3.85 -6.44
N SER A 59 -7.51 -3.48 -5.55
CA SER A 59 -6.15 -4.03 -5.53
C SER A 59 -5.59 -4.17 -4.12
N TYR A 60 -4.61 -5.06 -4.00
CA TYR A 60 -3.78 -5.22 -2.81
C TYR A 60 -2.33 -5.51 -3.21
N TYR A 61 -1.38 -5.10 -2.38
CA TYR A 61 0.04 -5.40 -2.57
C TYR A 61 0.52 -6.47 -1.60
N HIS A 62 1.56 -7.21 -2.01
CA HIS A 62 2.11 -8.33 -1.29
C HIS A 62 3.26 -7.83 -0.41
N LEU A 63 3.28 -8.22 0.86
CA LEU A 63 4.35 -7.85 1.78
C LEU A 63 4.64 -9.00 2.76
N PRO A 64 5.22 -10.11 2.27
CA PRO A 64 5.57 -11.22 3.15
C PRO A 64 6.59 -10.78 4.20
N SER A 65 6.45 -11.28 5.43
CA SER A 65 7.33 -10.96 6.55
C SER A 65 8.00 -12.21 7.09
N THR A 66 9.29 -12.12 7.41
CA THR A 66 10.02 -13.22 8.04
C THR A 66 9.60 -13.37 9.50
N ILE A 67 9.19 -14.58 9.88
CA ILE A 67 8.85 -14.93 11.27
C ILE A 67 10.14 -15.32 11.99
N LEU A 68 10.54 -14.52 12.98
CA LEU A 68 11.73 -14.78 13.78
C LEU A 68 11.46 -15.86 14.83
N ASN A 69 12.40 -16.80 14.98
CA ASN A 69 12.45 -17.79 16.06
C ASN A 69 11.22 -18.73 16.19
N HIS A 70 10.40 -18.89 15.15
CA HIS A 70 9.31 -19.86 15.16
C HIS A 70 9.79 -21.23 14.63
N PRO A 71 9.50 -22.35 15.32
CA PRO A 71 10.06 -23.67 14.99
C PRO A 71 9.55 -24.22 13.65
N GLN A 72 8.29 -23.96 13.30
CA GLN A 72 7.62 -24.51 12.10
C GLN A 72 7.50 -23.48 10.96
N TYR A 73 6.79 -22.37 11.18
CA TYR A 73 6.61 -21.31 10.19
C TYR A 73 7.81 -20.35 10.10
N LYS A 74 8.15 -19.92 8.88
CA LYS A 74 9.28 -19.00 8.60
C LYS A 74 8.86 -17.70 7.93
N ILE A 75 7.74 -17.72 7.22
CA ILE A 75 7.20 -16.59 6.48
C ILE A 75 5.74 -16.45 6.88
N LEU A 76 5.33 -15.21 7.10
CA LEU A 76 3.94 -14.80 7.15
C LEU A 76 3.62 -14.15 5.81
N ASN A 77 2.79 -14.81 4.99
CA ASN A 77 2.34 -14.28 3.71
C ASN A 77 1.26 -13.24 3.98
N SER A 78 1.67 -11.98 4.16
CA SER A 78 0.74 -10.88 4.35
C SER A 78 0.53 -10.08 3.08
N CYS A 79 -0.68 -9.56 2.93
CA CYS A 79 -1.02 -8.58 1.91
C CYS A 79 -1.69 -7.36 2.55
N TYR A 80 -1.67 -6.25 1.83
CA TYR A 80 -2.19 -4.97 2.28
C TYR A 80 -3.11 -4.39 1.21
N MET A 81 -4.31 -4.00 1.61
CA MET A 81 -5.24 -3.30 0.75
C MET A 81 -4.57 -2.05 0.18
N TYR A 82 -4.76 -1.84 -1.12
CA TYR A 82 -4.24 -0.70 -1.83
C TYR A 82 -5.40 0.16 -2.35
N TYR A 83 -5.40 0.53 -3.62
CA TYR A 83 -6.47 1.34 -4.20
C TYR A 83 -7.67 0.51 -4.64
N TYR A 84 -8.84 1.12 -4.53
CA TYR A 84 -10.11 0.62 -5.07
C TYR A 84 -10.98 1.80 -5.53
N ALA A 85 -11.98 1.49 -6.34
CA ALA A 85 -13.07 2.38 -6.70
C ALA A 85 -14.32 1.52 -6.93
N ALA A 86 -15.36 1.76 -6.12
CA ALA A 86 -16.64 1.05 -6.22
C ALA A 86 -17.72 2.01 -6.71
N SER A 87 -18.43 1.63 -7.77
CA SER A 87 -19.51 2.42 -8.38
C SER A 87 -20.86 1.73 -8.30
N ARG A 88 -20.90 0.41 -8.52
CA ARG A 88 -22.15 -0.37 -8.53
C ARG A 88 -22.24 -1.34 -7.36
N THR A 89 -21.13 -1.99 -7.06
CA THR A 89 -21.08 -3.01 -6.01
C THR A 89 -20.95 -2.32 -4.65
N PRO A 90 -21.74 -2.69 -3.62
CA PRO A 90 -21.51 -2.21 -2.26
C PRO A 90 -20.05 -2.46 -1.83
N LEU A 91 -19.41 -1.47 -1.21
CA LEU A 91 -17.97 -1.55 -0.93
C LEU A 91 -17.64 -2.76 -0.04
N THR A 92 -18.51 -3.07 0.92
CA THR A 92 -18.35 -4.24 1.80
C THR A 92 -18.30 -5.56 1.00
N ASP A 93 -19.13 -5.69 -0.04
CA ASP A 93 -19.19 -6.91 -0.85
C ASP A 93 -17.95 -7.01 -1.76
N LEU A 94 -17.55 -5.89 -2.38
CA LEU A 94 -16.33 -5.83 -3.21
C LEU A 94 -15.07 -6.21 -2.42
N VAL A 95 -14.95 -5.71 -1.18
CA VAL A 95 -13.81 -6.05 -0.30
C VAL A 95 -13.90 -7.49 0.17
N ASN A 96 -15.09 -8.01 0.46
CA ASN A 96 -15.28 -9.42 0.82
C ASN A 96 -14.79 -10.36 -0.31
N ASP A 97 -15.14 -10.08 -1.56
CA ASP A 97 -14.66 -10.85 -2.71
C ASP A 97 -13.14 -10.76 -2.85
N CYS A 98 -12.56 -9.59 -2.58
CA CYS A 98 -11.11 -9.39 -2.56
C CYS A 98 -10.42 -10.23 -1.47
N LEU A 99 -11.01 -10.35 -0.28
CA LEU A 99 -10.52 -11.23 0.79
C LEU A 99 -10.55 -12.70 0.37
N VAL A 100 -11.61 -13.13 -0.32
CA VAL A 100 -11.71 -14.50 -0.88
C VAL A 100 -10.60 -14.74 -1.90
N GLN A 101 -10.32 -13.79 -2.79
CA GLN A 101 -9.21 -13.91 -3.75
C GLN A 101 -7.84 -13.98 -3.06
N ALA A 102 -7.63 -13.20 -2.00
CA ALA A 102 -6.40 -13.27 -1.22
C ALA A 102 -6.25 -14.62 -0.51
N HIS A 103 -7.31 -15.14 0.09
CA HIS A 103 -7.31 -16.47 0.71
C HIS A 103 -6.97 -17.58 -0.29
N ASN A 104 -7.60 -17.54 -1.47
CA ASN A 104 -7.33 -18.49 -2.56
C ASN A 104 -5.90 -18.38 -3.13
N SER A 105 -5.20 -17.28 -2.82
CA SER A 105 -3.81 -17.02 -3.22
C SER A 105 -2.82 -17.29 -2.07
N ASP A 106 -3.22 -18.08 -1.07
CA ASP A 106 -2.39 -18.50 0.08
C ASP A 106 -1.85 -17.34 0.94
N PHE A 107 -2.60 -16.25 1.06
CA PHE A 107 -2.32 -15.19 2.05
C PHE A 107 -2.85 -15.57 3.43
N ASP A 108 -2.00 -15.42 4.43
CA ASP A 108 -2.31 -15.72 5.84
C ASP A 108 -3.09 -14.57 6.50
N VAL A 109 -2.81 -13.32 6.09
CA VAL A 109 -3.44 -12.13 6.67
C VAL A 109 -3.61 -11.03 5.62
N PHE A 110 -4.74 -10.33 5.71
CA PHE A 110 -5.08 -9.19 4.87
C PHE A 110 -5.18 -7.93 5.74
N ASN A 111 -4.26 -7.00 5.54
CA ASN A 111 -4.17 -5.76 6.29
C ASN A 111 -4.87 -4.62 5.55
N ALA A 112 -5.53 -3.73 6.28
CA ALA A 112 -6.10 -2.51 5.74
C ALA A 112 -5.86 -1.36 6.73
N LEU A 113 -5.75 -0.14 6.20
CA LEU A 113 -5.68 1.08 7.00
C LEU A 113 -7.10 1.60 7.26
N ASP A 114 -7.27 2.50 8.24
CA ASP A 114 -8.54 3.16 8.54
C ASP A 114 -8.72 4.50 7.78
N ILE A 115 -8.09 4.60 6.60
CA ILE A 115 -8.20 5.74 5.69
C ILE A 115 -9.29 5.52 4.64
N MET A 116 -9.56 6.53 3.81
CA MET A 116 -10.59 6.47 2.76
C MET A 116 -11.97 6.06 3.33
N ASP A 117 -12.76 5.30 2.56
CA ASP A 117 -14.07 4.80 2.99
C ASP A 117 -13.95 3.47 3.77
N ASN A 118 -12.75 3.09 4.25
CA ASN A 118 -12.50 1.74 4.77
C ASN A 118 -13.35 1.41 6.01
N LYS A 119 -13.68 2.42 6.82
CA LYS A 119 -14.55 2.27 7.99
C LYS A 119 -15.91 1.66 7.65
N GLU A 120 -16.38 1.76 6.41
CA GLU A 120 -17.64 1.14 5.97
C GLU A 120 -17.64 -0.38 6.11
N PHE A 121 -16.49 -1.03 5.89
CA PHE A 121 -16.37 -2.49 5.83
C PHE A 121 -15.56 -3.09 6.98
N LEU A 122 -14.65 -2.34 7.63
CA LEU A 122 -13.70 -2.89 8.61
C LEU A 122 -14.38 -3.72 9.70
N GLU A 123 -15.38 -3.16 10.38
CA GLU A 123 -16.11 -3.88 11.44
C GLU A 123 -16.94 -5.04 10.88
N LYS A 124 -17.65 -4.81 9.77
CA LYS A 124 -18.54 -5.82 9.14
C LYS A 124 -17.78 -7.05 8.66
N LEU A 125 -16.57 -6.86 8.13
CA LEU A 125 -15.67 -7.91 7.65
C LEU A 125 -14.69 -8.39 8.73
N LYS A 126 -14.92 -8.02 10.00
CA LYS A 126 -14.17 -8.51 11.17
C LYS A 126 -12.68 -8.19 11.14
N PHE A 127 -12.30 -7.05 10.56
CA PHE A 127 -10.95 -6.53 10.72
C PHE A 127 -10.71 -6.16 12.19
N GLY A 128 -9.63 -6.70 12.75
CA GLY A 128 -9.17 -6.34 14.09
C GLY A 128 -8.25 -5.13 14.04
N VAL A 129 -8.35 -4.26 15.05
CA VAL A 129 -7.44 -3.13 15.22
C VAL A 129 -6.05 -3.66 15.60
N GLY A 130 -5.03 -3.29 14.82
CA GLY A 130 -3.63 -3.59 15.14
C GLY A 130 -3.07 -2.72 16.25
N ASP A 131 -1.83 -2.97 16.64
CA ASP A 131 -1.08 -2.17 17.63
C ASP A 131 -0.33 -0.97 17.01
N GLY A 132 -0.13 -0.99 15.68
CA GLY A 132 0.54 0.04 14.92
C GLY A 132 -0.38 1.18 14.47
N ASN A 133 0.16 2.40 14.47
CA ASN A 133 -0.49 3.57 13.86
C ASN A 133 0.40 4.13 12.76
N ILE A 134 -0.19 4.50 11.62
CA ILE A 134 0.50 5.21 10.53
C ILE A 134 0.14 6.68 10.61
N GLN A 135 1.15 7.54 10.61
CA GLN A 135 1.00 8.99 10.71
C GLN A 135 1.49 9.65 9.41
N TYR A 136 0.71 10.57 8.86
CA TYR A 136 1.04 11.31 7.64
C TYR A 136 1.66 12.66 7.98
N TYR A 137 2.80 12.97 7.37
CA TYR A 137 3.49 14.26 7.51
C TYR A 137 3.80 14.82 6.14
N ILE A 138 3.53 16.11 5.94
CA ILE A 138 3.85 16.82 4.70
C ILE A 138 4.97 17.82 4.98
N TYR A 139 6.05 17.72 4.22
CA TYR A 139 7.19 18.61 4.37
C TYR A 139 6.95 19.95 3.65
N ASN A 140 7.29 21.06 4.30
CA ASN A 140 7.20 22.41 3.74
C ASN A 140 5.82 22.79 3.19
N TRP A 141 4.75 22.23 3.77
CA TRP A 141 3.38 22.55 3.40
C TRP A 141 2.53 22.74 4.64
N LYS A 142 1.85 23.88 4.74
CA LYS A 142 0.92 24.16 5.84
C LYS A 142 -0.49 23.69 5.44
N CYS A 143 -1.07 22.81 6.23
CA CYS A 143 -2.45 22.33 6.04
C CYS A 143 -3.17 22.22 7.39
N PRO A 144 -4.52 22.23 7.40
CA PRO A 144 -5.27 21.84 8.59
C PRO A 144 -5.05 20.35 8.91
N LEU A 145 -5.44 19.95 10.12
CA LEU A 145 -5.54 18.54 10.48
C LEU A 145 -6.63 17.88 9.60
N MET A 146 -6.31 16.73 9.02
CA MET A 146 -7.24 15.95 8.21
C MET A 146 -7.66 14.69 8.95
N PRO A 147 -8.97 14.35 8.96
CA PRO A 147 -9.41 13.05 9.44
C PRO A 147 -8.97 11.94 8.45
N ALA A 148 -8.84 10.70 8.92
CA ALA A 148 -8.32 9.59 8.12
C ALA A 148 -9.15 9.31 6.86
N GLU A 149 -10.46 9.54 6.95
CA GLU A 149 -11.44 9.39 5.86
C GLU A 149 -11.24 10.41 4.73
N LYS A 150 -10.40 11.44 4.94
CA LYS A 150 -10.03 12.44 3.93
C LYS A 150 -8.66 12.18 3.30
N VAL A 151 -7.99 11.09 3.68
CA VAL A 151 -6.69 10.68 3.15
C VAL A 151 -6.86 9.46 2.25
N ALA A 152 -6.30 9.52 1.05
CA ALA A 152 -6.26 8.43 0.06
C ALA A 152 -4.84 8.22 -0.49
N LEU A 153 -3.83 8.35 0.37
CA LEU A 153 -2.43 8.17 0.01
C LEU A 153 -1.91 6.89 0.66
N PHE A 154 -1.46 5.92 -0.14
CA PHE A 154 -0.82 4.70 0.37
C PHE A 154 0.68 4.74 0.10
N ASP A 155 1.48 4.35 1.09
CA ASP A 155 2.93 4.24 0.93
C ASP A 155 3.34 2.78 0.66
N ARG A 156 3.49 2.44 -0.63
CA ARG A 156 4.08 1.16 -1.07
C ARG A 156 5.60 1.26 -1.25
N ASN A 157 6.17 2.45 -1.29
CA ASN A 157 7.58 2.62 -1.56
C ASN A 157 8.35 2.60 -0.24
N ALA A 158 8.96 1.46 0.09
CA ALA A 158 9.88 1.33 1.22
C ALA A 158 10.96 2.44 1.25
N PHE A 159 11.30 3.01 0.09
CA PHE A 159 12.19 4.17 -0.03
C PHE A 159 11.60 5.46 0.56
N ILE A 160 10.30 5.70 0.42
CA ILE A 160 9.59 6.82 1.04
C ILE A 160 9.38 6.56 2.53
N GLN A 161 9.09 5.33 2.96
CA GLN A 161 9.05 4.98 4.39
C GLN A 161 10.41 5.16 5.08
N ALA A 162 11.51 4.82 4.39
CA ALA A 162 12.85 5.08 4.88
C ALA A 162 13.11 6.59 4.94
N LEU A 163 12.81 7.33 3.89
CA LEU A 163 13.01 8.79 3.85
C LEU A 163 12.13 9.55 4.84
N SER A 164 10.89 9.11 5.10
CA SER A 164 10.00 9.74 6.10
C SER A 164 10.51 9.49 7.52
N ARG A 165 11.00 8.28 7.82
CA ARG A 165 11.74 7.98 9.06
C ARG A 165 13.05 8.78 9.18
N PHE A 166 13.78 8.98 8.09
CA PHE A 166 15.01 9.80 8.05
C PHE A 166 14.74 11.30 8.21
N SER A 167 13.61 11.80 7.71
CA SER A 167 13.24 13.22 7.77
C SER A 167 12.77 13.62 9.17
N ILE A 168 12.06 12.73 9.87
CA ILE A 168 11.55 12.98 11.24
C ILE A 168 12.68 12.90 12.29
N LEU A 169 13.73 12.10 12.06
CA LEU A 169 14.84 11.96 13.01
C LEU A 169 15.81 13.16 13.06
N ASN A 170 15.73 14.11 12.11
CA ASN A 170 16.68 15.22 12.02
C ASN A 170 16.28 16.50 12.78
N ILE A 171 15.16 16.53 13.52
CA ILE A 171 14.72 17.76 14.19
C ILE A 171 14.66 17.69 15.73
N ILE A 172 14.71 16.51 16.39
CA ILE A 172 14.55 16.47 17.87
C ILE A 172 15.52 15.51 18.59
N SER A 173 16.83 15.57 18.34
CA SER A 173 17.77 15.02 19.35
C SER A 173 19.15 15.68 19.30
N GLN A 174 19.70 15.94 20.49
CA GLN A 174 20.99 16.59 20.70
C GLN A 174 22.13 15.85 19.98
N VAL A 175 22.99 16.63 19.32
CA VAL A 175 23.62 16.33 18.02
C VAL A 175 24.90 15.47 18.05
N MET A 176 25.33 14.88 19.17
CA MET A 176 26.65 14.23 19.23
C MET A 176 26.64 12.70 19.30
N GLU A 177 25.72 12.08 20.04
CA GLU A 177 25.73 10.61 20.23
C GLU A 177 25.09 9.86 19.05
N VAL A 178 24.17 10.52 18.35
CA VAL A 178 23.39 9.98 17.22
C VAL A 178 24.26 9.78 15.97
N LYS A 179 25.28 10.63 15.74
CA LYS A 179 26.13 10.56 14.53
C LYS A 179 26.91 9.24 14.42
N ALA A 180 27.44 8.72 15.52
CA ALA A 180 28.26 7.50 15.50
C ALA A 180 27.42 6.23 15.27
N LYS A 181 26.23 6.13 15.89
CA LYS A 181 25.28 5.02 15.64
C LYS A 181 24.73 5.08 14.21
N ASN A 182 24.42 6.27 13.69
CA ASN A 182 23.85 6.44 12.35
C ASN A 182 24.82 6.00 11.24
N VAL A 183 26.13 6.22 11.37
CA VAL A 183 27.11 5.74 10.39
C VAL A 183 27.18 4.20 10.38
N LYS A 184 27.03 3.55 11.54
CA LYS A 184 27.00 2.08 11.63
C LYS A 184 25.72 1.52 11.01
N TYR A 185 24.56 2.11 11.29
CA TYR A 185 23.28 1.70 10.69
C TYR A 185 23.22 1.97 9.18
N LEU A 186 23.74 3.11 8.71
CA LEU A 186 23.89 3.41 7.29
C LEU A 186 24.78 2.39 6.58
N LYS A 187 25.91 1.99 7.19
CA LYS A 187 26.77 0.93 6.63
C LYS A 187 26.09 -0.44 6.60
N ILE A 188 25.29 -0.77 7.62
CA ILE A 188 24.53 -2.02 7.66
C ILE A 188 23.42 -2.01 6.60
N LEU A 189 22.63 -0.95 6.49
CA LEU A 189 21.57 -0.81 5.48
C LEU A 189 22.12 -0.78 4.04
N ILE A 190 23.27 -0.12 3.82
CA ILE A 190 23.98 -0.19 2.54
C ILE A 190 24.50 -1.62 2.29
N SER A 191 24.99 -2.34 3.31
CA SER A 191 25.41 -3.74 3.13
C SER A 191 24.24 -4.70 2.88
N VAL A 192 23.07 -4.44 3.46
CA VAL A 192 21.83 -5.19 3.19
C VAL A 192 21.35 -4.90 1.77
N ALA A 193 21.36 -3.63 1.35
CA ALA A 193 21.06 -3.25 -0.03
C ALA A 193 22.09 -3.79 -1.06
N GLN A 194 23.33 -4.07 -0.64
CA GLN A 194 24.35 -4.72 -1.48
C GLN A 194 24.26 -6.25 -1.48
N THR A 195 23.60 -6.87 -0.50
CA THR A 195 23.45 -8.34 -0.41
C THR A 195 22.15 -8.83 -1.03
N ASP A 196 21.13 -7.97 -1.13
CA ASP A 196 19.94 -8.21 -1.95
C ASP A 196 20.18 -7.74 -3.41
N VAL A 197 20.90 -8.58 -4.16
CA VAL A 197 20.94 -8.68 -5.64
C VAL A 197 20.96 -7.36 -6.44
N ASN A 198 22.17 -6.90 -6.77
CA ASN A 198 22.45 -5.98 -7.88
C ASN A 198 22.10 -6.65 -9.24
N TYR A 199 21.04 -6.21 -9.91
CA TYR A 199 20.78 -6.56 -11.34
C TYR A 199 21.33 -5.50 -12.33
N LEU A 200 22.27 -4.65 -11.92
CA LEU A 200 22.88 -3.62 -12.78
C LEU A 200 24.39 -3.80 -12.98
N SER A 201 24.86 -5.05 -13.04
CA SER A 201 26.18 -5.35 -13.60
C SER A 201 26.16 -6.68 -14.34
N GLU A 202 25.83 -6.62 -15.63
CA GLU A 202 26.37 -7.50 -16.69
C GLU A 202 26.06 -6.90 -18.07
N THR A 203 27.02 -6.10 -18.55
CA THR A 203 27.44 -6.03 -19.96
C THR A 203 28.95 -6.12 -19.97
#